data_AF-A0A0U3NWY1-F1
#
_entry.id   AF-A0A0U3NWY1-F1
#
_cell.length_a   1.000
_cell.length_b   1.000
_cell.length_c   1.000
_cell.angle_alpha   90.00
_cell.angle_beta   90.00
_cell.angle_gamma   90.00
#
_symmetry.space_group_name_H-M   'P 1'
#
loop_
_entity.id
_entity.type
_entity.pdbx_description
1 polymer ?
#
loop_
_entity_poly.entity_id
_entity_poly.type
_entity_poly.pdbx_seq_one_letter_code
_entity_poly.pdbx_strand_id
1 'polypeptide(L)'
;MKKLMVVLGIAFLMAGCDLMGGGSDSTESSSAVTSESTIESQSSSEVSQSSVSSDSSINESMTSSDSSTTDTTKGEGAGAGGNIQNPKNDSSETAPIENDITLVPQKSDIENGFTLESDPVLQEIEARIQGADSVGIPNDVAIHFTGMYLGEAGKTQAIFILVNLTKIAMTNIELTVSFSNTSGDVILDKAPFSLSEDKFGILEPNTAMPIYLDIPVEAEDTFYNLQDFNEMVYSIDSFDYEER
;
A
#
# COMPACT_ATOMS: atom_id res chain seq x y z
N MET A 1 19.70 -42.19 10.72
CA MET A 1 20.01 -42.44 9.29
C MET A 1 18.72 -42.63 8.51
N LYS A 2 18.41 -41.71 7.59
CA LYS A 2 17.72 -41.93 6.29
C LYS A 2 17.53 -40.55 5.66
N LYS A 3 18.41 -40.23 4.71
CA LYS A 3 18.32 -39.03 3.86
C LYS A 3 17.36 -39.38 2.72
N LEU A 4 16.34 -38.56 2.49
CA LEU A 4 15.41 -38.72 1.39
C LEU A 4 15.81 -37.68 0.33
N MET A 5 16.32 -38.17 -0.80
CA MET A 5 16.74 -37.34 -1.93
C MET A 5 15.55 -36.98 -2.81
N VAL A 6 15.44 -35.70 -3.12
CA VAL A 6 14.56 -35.13 -4.13
C VAL A 6 15.28 -35.19 -5.49
N VAL A 7 14.62 -35.73 -6.51
CA VAL A 7 15.09 -35.66 -7.90
C VAL A 7 14.17 -34.67 -8.64
N LEU A 8 14.72 -33.49 -8.91
CA LEU A 8 14.15 -32.46 -9.75
C LEU A 8 14.54 -32.78 -11.21
N GLY A 9 13.55 -33.01 -12.08
CA GLY A 9 13.76 -33.23 -13.50
C GLY A 9 12.97 -32.22 -14.32
N ILE A 10 13.65 -31.19 -14.84
CA ILE A 10 13.11 -30.33 -15.89
C ILE A 10 14.14 -30.33 -17.03
N ALA A 11 13.73 -30.94 -18.15
CA ALA A 11 14.48 -30.93 -19.39
C ALA A 11 14.21 -29.60 -20.13
N PHE A 12 15.25 -28.77 -20.28
CA PHE A 12 15.24 -27.64 -21.18
C PHE A 12 15.50 -28.13 -22.61
N LEU A 13 14.50 -28.02 -23.49
CA LEU A 13 14.70 -28.09 -24.94
C LEU A 13 15.11 -26.71 -25.43
N MET A 14 16.42 -26.49 -25.56
CA MET A 14 17.00 -25.37 -26.30
C MET A 14 16.96 -25.70 -27.80
N ALA A 15 15.99 -25.14 -28.52
CA ALA A 15 16.07 -25.04 -29.98
C ALA A 15 16.93 -23.81 -30.33
N GLY A 16 18.21 -24.05 -30.64
CA GLY A 16 19.10 -23.08 -31.25
C GLY A 16 18.93 -23.07 -32.76
N CYS A 17 18.64 -21.91 -33.34
CA CYS A 17 18.81 -21.66 -34.77
C CYS A 17 20.11 -20.87 -34.97
N ASP A 18 21.18 -21.60 -35.31
CA ASP A 18 22.36 -21.07 -36.00
C ASP A 18 21.98 -20.81 -37.47
N LEU A 19 22.18 -19.58 -37.95
CA LEU A 19 22.12 -19.28 -39.38
C LEU A 19 23.31 -18.41 -39.78
N MET A 20 24.44 -19.07 -40.06
CA MET A 20 25.65 -18.48 -40.59
C MET A 20 26.23 -19.36 -41.72
N GLY A 21 26.27 -18.81 -42.94
CA GLY A 21 27.42 -18.92 -43.85
C GLY A 21 27.59 -20.13 -44.77
N GLY A 22 27.14 -19.97 -46.04
CA GLY A 22 28.02 -19.98 -47.22
C GLY A 22 28.48 -21.29 -47.88
N GLY A 23 28.26 -21.38 -49.21
CA GLY A 23 29.18 -22.09 -50.13
C GLY A 23 28.58 -23.10 -51.11
N SER A 24 28.25 -22.63 -52.32
CA SER A 24 28.33 -23.28 -53.66
C SER A 24 28.06 -24.79 -53.84
N ASP A 25 27.05 -25.17 -54.64
CA ASP A 25 27.26 -25.46 -56.07
C ASP A 25 25.97 -25.81 -56.86
N SER A 26 25.96 -25.40 -58.13
CA SER A 26 25.24 -25.95 -59.31
C SER A 26 23.69 -25.97 -59.43
N THR A 27 23.23 -25.08 -60.34
CA THR A 27 22.41 -25.41 -61.55
C THR A 27 20.90 -25.10 -61.57
N GLU A 28 20.59 -24.20 -62.51
CA GLU A 28 19.36 -23.99 -63.29
C GLU A 28 18.21 -23.06 -62.80
N SER A 29 18.18 -21.91 -63.47
CA SER A 29 17.01 -21.27 -64.11
C SER A 29 16.08 -20.34 -63.29
N SER A 30 16.33 -19.04 -63.51
CA SER A 30 15.41 -18.07 -64.14
C SER A 30 14.95 -16.88 -63.29
N SER A 31 15.12 -15.69 -63.92
CA SER A 31 14.49 -14.37 -63.70
C SER A 31 14.83 -13.64 -62.39
N ALA A 32 15.79 -12.69 -62.42
CA ALA A 32 15.60 -11.25 -62.72
C ALA A 32 14.75 -10.58 -61.61
N VAL A 33 15.18 -9.57 -60.85
CA VAL A 33 15.72 -8.25 -61.24
C VAL A 33 16.41 -7.58 -60.03
N THR A 34 17.43 -6.79 -60.33
CA THR A 34 18.35 -5.99 -59.51
C THR A 34 17.72 -4.75 -58.87
N SER A 35 18.20 -4.31 -57.70
CA SER A 35 18.61 -2.92 -57.42
C SER A 35 19.31 -2.81 -56.05
N GLU A 36 20.57 -2.38 -56.10
CA GLU A 36 21.36 -1.83 -54.99
C GLU A 36 20.83 -0.46 -54.56
N SER A 37 21.00 -0.08 -53.29
CA SER A 37 21.48 1.26 -52.95
C SER A 37 21.98 1.31 -51.51
N THR A 38 23.28 1.52 -51.39
CA THR A 38 24.00 2.22 -50.31
C THR A 38 23.36 3.58 -50.01
N ILE A 39 23.54 4.13 -48.80
CA ILE A 39 23.88 5.55 -48.51
C ILE A 39 24.03 5.70 -46.98
N GLU A 40 25.23 6.12 -46.57
CA GLU A 40 25.57 6.74 -45.27
C GLU A 40 25.11 8.21 -45.24
N SER A 41 24.90 8.77 -44.02
CA SER A 41 25.26 10.16 -43.58
C SER A 41 24.46 10.47 -42.29
N GLN A 42 25.06 10.68 -41.12
CA GLN A 42 25.78 11.88 -40.61
C GLN A 42 24.91 13.09 -40.23
N SER A 43 25.26 13.66 -39.06
CA SER A 43 25.01 15.04 -38.56
C SER A 43 23.59 15.37 -38.04
N SER A 44 23.36 16.24 -37.06
CA SER A 44 24.16 16.94 -36.02
C SER A 44 23.20 17.91 -35.30
N SER A 45 23.35 18.07 -33.97
CA SER A 45 23.22 19.29 -33.13
C SER A 45 22.07 20.30 -33.32
N GLU A 46 21.42 20.68 -32.20
CA GLU A 46 21.05 22.06 -31.76
C GLU A 46 20.34 21.93 -30.39
N VAL A 47 20.97 22.16 -29.22
CA VAL A 47 21.23 23.43 -28.50
C VAL A 47 20.13 24.49 -28.60
N SER A 48 19.42 24.73 -27.49
CA SER A 48 18.82 26.03 -27.18
C SER A 48 18.78 26.23 -25.67
N GLN A 49 19.68 27.10 -25.21
CA GLN A 49 19.60 27.79 -23.93
C GLN A 49 18.73 29.04 -24.12
N SER A 50 17.92 29.36 -23.12
CA SER A 50 17.66 30.76 -22.79
C SER A 50 17.49 30.89 -21.28
N SER A 51 18.12 31.93 -20.78
CA SER A 51 18.39 32.27 -19.39
C SER A 51 17.70 33.60 -19.04
N VAL A 52 17.91 34.02 -17.79
CA VAL A 52 17.68 35.34 -17.16
C VAL A 52 16.28 35.59 -16.59
N SER A 53 16.06 36.25 -15.45
CA SER A 53 16.74 36.59 -14.17
C SER A 53 15.81 37.63 -13.48
N SER A 54 16.07 37.92 -12.19
CA SER A 54 15.58 39.06 -11.37
C SER A 54 14.44 38.73 -10.40
N ASP A 55 14.39 39.23 -9.16
CA ASP A 55 15.35 39.81 -8.20
C ASP A 55 14.60 39.92 -6.84
N SER A 56 15.38 40.06 -5.78
CA SER A 56 15.15 40.23 -4.35
C SER A 56 13.88 40.91 -3.78
N SER A 57 13.57 40.53 -2.52
CA SER A 57 13.36 41.42 -1.33
C SER A 57 12.98 40.55 -0.12
N ILE A 58 13.92 40.06 0.69
CA ILE A 58 14.30 40.60 2.02
C ILE A 58 13.21 41.42 2.72
N ASN A 59 12.68 40.89 3.83
CA ASN A 59 12.11 41.71 4.90
C ASN A 59 12.41 41.04 6.27
N GLU A 60 13.43 41.54 6.95
CA GLU A 60 13.59 41.41 8.41
C GLU A 60 12.81 42.55 9.09
N SER A 61 12.20 42.30 10.25
CA SER A 61 12.33 43.15 11.45
C SER A 61 11.26 42.86 12.51
N MET A 62 11.76 42.44 13.68
CA MET A 62 11.40 42.80 15.07
C MET A 62 9.95 43.21 15.43
N THR A 63 9.45 42.64 16.54
CA THR A 63 9.22 43.38 17.80
C THR A 63 8.85 42.43 18.94
N SER A 64 9.63 42.52 20.02
CA SER A 64 9.36 42.00 21.37
C SER A 64 8.47 42.97 22.15
N SER A 65 7.61 42.49 23.06
CA SER A 65 7.09 43.15 24.30
C SER A 65 6.02 42.21 24.89
N ASP A 66 6.25 41.44 25.94
CA ASP A 66 6.40 41.77 27.37
C ASP A 66 5.09 42.16 28.10
N SER A 67 4.92 41.55 29.28
CA SER A 67 4.16 41.99 30.46
C SER A 67 2.62 41.94 30.48
N SER A 68 2.07 41.03 31.29
CA SER A 68 1.65 41.40 32.67
C SER A 68 1.10 40.23 33.47
N THR A 69 1.72 40.05 34.63
CA THR A 69 1.31 39.29 35.81
C THR A 69 0.26 40.06 36.65
N THR A 70 -0.26 39.38 37.68
CA THR A 70 -1.13 39.81 38.81
C THR A 70 -2.64 39.65 38.57
N ASP A 71 -3.48 39.20 39.51
CA ASP A 71 -3.27 38.80 40.91
C ASP A 71 -4.45 37.94 41.41
N THR A 72 -4.12 36.97 42.25
CA THR A 72 -4.78 36.53 43.49
C THR A 72 -6.20 37.03 43.81
N THR A 73 -7.12 36.09 44.07
CA THR A 73 -8.01 36.22 45.23
C THR A 73 -8.34 34.86 45.86
N LYS A 74 -7.84 34.72 47.10
CA LYS A 74 -8.16 33.67 48.08
C LYS A 74 -9.61 33.77 48.53
N GLY A 75 -10.26 32.63 48.74
CA GLY A 75 -11.55 32.54 49.44
C GLY A 75 -11.79 31.13 49.98
N GLU A 76 -11.34 30.88 51.21
CA GLU A 76 -11.77 29.77 52.06
C GLU A 76 -13.25 29.93 52.46
N GLY A 77 -14.00 28.81 52.54
CA GLY A 77 -15.33 28.84 53.16
C GLY A 77 -16.20 27.60 52.93
N ALA A 78 -15.98 26.56 53.73
CA ALA A 78 -16.94 25.61 54.34
C ALA A 78 -18.30 25.29 53.67
N GLY A 79 -18.59 23.98 53.49
CA GLY A 79 -19.99 23.52 53.36
C GLY A 79 -20.22 22.10 52.84
N ALA A 80 -20.02 21.10 53.71
CA ALA A 80 -20.76 19.83 53.88
C ALA A 80 -21.44 19.11 52.69
N GLY A 81 -21.10 17.81 52.51
CA GLY A 81 -22.11 16.77 52.23
C GLY A 81 -21.66 15.56 51.39
N GLY A 82 -21.39 14.42 52.04
CA GLY A 82 -21.65 13.10 51.44
C GLY A 82 -20.45 12.18 51.20
N ASN A 83 -20.02 11.48 52.25
CA ASN A 83 -19.15 10.31 52.21
C ASN A 83 -19.98 9.03 51.95
N ILE A 84 -19.62 8.21 50.97
CA ILE A 84 -19.85 6.76 51.02
C ILE A 84 -18.55 6.07 50.56
N GLN A 85 -17.88 5.46 51.53
CA GLN A 85 -16.76 4.55 51.32
C GLN A 85 -17.27 3.19 50.83
N ASN A 86 -16.60 2.72 49.77
CA ASN A 86 -16.29 1.34 49.35
C ASN A 86 -16.33 0.29 50.48
N PRO A 87 -16.49 -1.03 50.20
CA PRO A 87 -15.57 -1.72 49.27
C PRO A 87 -16.12 -2.97 48.54
N LYS A 88 -15.63 -3.24 47.32
CA LYS A 88 -15.24 -4.61 46.99
C LYS A 88 -14.21 -4.66 45.87
N ASN A 89 -13.08 -5.21 46.27
CA ASN A 89 -12.02 -5.86 45.51
C ASN A 89 -12.52 -6.48 44.20
N ASP A 90 -12.09 -5.92 43.07
CA ASP A 90 -11.84 -6.72 41.88
C ASP A 90 -10.59 -6.13 41.22
N SER A 91 -9.46 -6.79 41.49
CA SER A 91 -8.28 -6.63 40.66
C SER A 91 -8.68 -7.13 39.28
N SER A 92 -9.19 -6.22 38.44
CA SER A 92 -9.18 -6.44 37.00
C SER A 92 -7.72 -6.43 36.60
N GLU A 93 -7.13 -7.62 36.65
CA GLU A 93 -6.06 -8.05 35.78
C GLU A 93 -6.38 -7.48 34.40
N THR A 94 -5.72 -6.39 34.00
CA THR A 94 -5.68 -5.99 32.61
C THR A 94 -4.86 -7.08 31.94
N ALA A 95 -5.54 -8.17 31.57
CA ALA A 95 -4.98 -9.15 30.68
C ALA A 95 -4.46 -8.39 29.46
N PRO A 96 -3.21 -8.61 29.03
CA PRO A 96 -2.80 -8.11 27.73
C PRO A 96 -3.79 -8.69 26.74
N ILE A 97 -4.52 -7.82 26.05
CA ILE A 97 -5.29 -8.24 24.90
C ILE A 97 -4.23 -8.58 23.87
N GLU A 98 -3.77 -9.82 23.86
CA GLU A 98 -3.10 -10.39 22.69
C GLU A 98 -4.16 -10.38 21.60
N ASN A 99 -4.19 -9.28 20.84
CA ASN A 99 -5.03 -9.15 19.65
C ASN A 99 -4.42 -10.07 18.60
N ASP A 100 -4.69 -11.36 18.72
CA ASP A 100 -4.34 -12.36 17.71
C ASP A 100 -5.24 -12.12 16.49
N ILE A 101 -4.72 -11.31 15.56
CA ILE A 101 -5.43 -10.98 14.32
C ILE A 101 -5.09 -12.00 13.27
N THR A 102 -6.11 -12.72 12.82
CA THR A 102 -5.98 -13.71 11.76
C THR A 102 -6.14 -13.04 10.40
N LEU A 103 -5.20 -13.28 9.49
CA LEU A 103 -5.35 -12.90 8.08
C LEU A 103 -6.31 -13.87 7.38
N VAL A 104 -7.33 -13.31 6.73
CA VAL A 104 -8.31 -14.06 5.94
C VAL A 104 -8.23 -13.52 4.50
N PRO A 105 -7.93 -14.37 3.49
CA PRO A 105 -7.97 -13.95 2.09
C PRO A 105 -9.38 -13.53 1.68
N GLN A 106 -9.51 -12.70 0.63
CA GLN A 106 -10.83 -12.35 0.12
C GLN A 106 -11.52 -13.59 -0.45
N LYS A 107 -12.85 -13.54 -0.50
CA LYS A 107 -13.63 -14.62 -1.13
C LYS A 107 -13.22 -14.85 -2.59
N SER A 108 -12.95 -13.79 -3.35
CA SER A 108 -12.42 -13.90 -4.72
C SER A 108 -11.04 -14.54 -4.78
N ASP A 109 -10.19 -14.33 -3.79
CA ASP A 109 -8.85 -14.92 -3.75
C ASP A 109 -8.97 -16.45 -3.64
N ILE A 110 -9.80 -16.90 -2.69
CA ILE A 110 -10.08 -18.32 -2.45
C ILE A 110 -10.70 -18.96 -3.69
N GLU A 111 -11.66 -18.29 -4.34
CA GLU A 111 -12.29 -18.78 -5.58
C GLU A 111 -11.29 -18.95 -6.73
N ASN A 112 -10.22 -18.16 -6.75
CA ASN A 112 -9.13 -18.27 -7.72
C ASN A 112 -8.00 -19.21 -7.26
N GLY A 113 -8.13 -19.84 -6.08
CA GLY A 113 -7.14 -20.78 -5.53
C GLY A 113 -5.96 -20.13 -4.81
N PHE A 114 -6.05 -18.84 -4.50
CA PHE A 114 -5.07 -18.13 -3.68
C PHE A 114 -5.40 -18.35 -2.20
N THR A 115 -4.44 -18.91 -1.47
CA THR A 115 -4.51 -19.19 -0.03
C THR A 115 -3.19 -18.82 0.64
N LEU A 116 -3.14 -18.80 1.96
CA LEU A 116 -1.89 -18.56 2.70
C LEU A 116 -0.80 -19.60 2.36
N GLU A 117 -1.16 -20.79 1.92
CA GLU A 117 -0.21 -21.83 1.53
C GLU A 117 0.24 -21.72 0.07
N SER A 118 -0.60 -21.16 -0.80
CA SER A 118 -0.36 -21.13 -2.26
C SER A 118 0.16 -19.79 -2.77
N ASP A 119 -0.16 -18.68 -2.09
CA ASP A 119 0.11 -17.33 -2.58
C ASP A 119 1.21 -16.62 -1.75
N PRO A 120 2.33 -16.22 -2.38
CA PRO A 120 3.44 -15.59 -1.67
C PRO A 120 3.12 -14.16 -1.19
N VAL A 121 2.18 -13.46 -1.83
CA VAL A 121 1.77 -12.12 -1.41
C VAL A 121 1.01 -12.23 -0.10
N LEU A 122 0.04 -13.16 0.00
CA LEU A 122 -0.71 -13.41 1.23
C LEU A 122 0.20 -13.84 2.39
N GLN A 123 1.21 -14.68 2.14
CA GLN A 123 2.22 -15.06 3.14
C GLN A 123 2.99 -13.86 3.68
N GLU A 124 3.41 -12.95 2.80
CA GLU A 124 4.12 -11.75 3.20
C GLU A 124 3.22 -10.79 4.01
N ILE A 125 1.93 -10.70 3.68
CA ILE A 125 0.95 -9.94 4.46
C ILE A 125 0.82 -10.54 5.87
N GLU A 126 0.69 -11.87 5.97
CA GLU A 126 0.57 -12.56 7.26
C GLU A 126 1.79 -12.30 8.14
N ALA A 127 3.00 -12.43 7.58
CA ALA A 127 4.24 -12.16 8.29
C ALA A 127 4.31 -10.73 8.83
N ARG A 128 3.79 -9.74 8.08
CA ARG A 128 3.73 -8.34 8.56
C ARG A 128 2.73 -8.13 9.67
N ILE A 129 1.56 -8.74 9.61
CA ILE A 129 0.56 -8.67 10.68
C ILE A 129 1.12 -9.28 11.97
N GLN A 130 1.76 -10.45 11.87
CA GLN A 130 2.37 -11.14 13.01
C GLN A 130 3.58 -10.39 13.58
N GLY A 131 4.29 -9.62 12.75
CA GLY A 131 5.46 -8.84 13.14
C GLY A 131 5.15 -7.43 13.66
N ALA A 132 3.90 -6.97 13.56
CA ALA A 132 3.53 -5.61 13.97
C ALA A 132 3.31 -5.51 15.49
N ASP A 133 3.87 -4.47 16.11
CA ASP A 133 3.65 -4.18 17.54
C ASP A 133 2.16 -3.87 17.84
N SER A 134 1.46 -3.30 16.87
CA SER A 134 0.03 -3.02 16.91
C SER A 134 -0.55 -2.92 15.50
N VAL A 135 -1.79 -3.35 15.35
CA VAL A 135 -2.55 -3.35 14.09
C VAL A 135 -3.80 -2.47 14.16
N GLY A 136 -3.93 -1.65 15.21
CA GLY A 136 -5.02 -0.67 15.32
C GLY A 136 -5.43 -0.37 16.76
N ILE A 137 -6.58 0.29 16.91
CA ILE A 137 -7.18 0.64 18.20
C ILE A 137 -8.32 -0.34 18.51
N PRO A 138 -8.45 -0.86 19.74
CA PRO A 138 -9.55 -1.75 20.10
C PRO A 138 -10.94 -1.12 19.88
N ASN A 139 -11.89 -1.91 19.38
CA ASN A 139 -13.24 -1.49 19.00
C ASN A 139 -13.28 -0.50 17.83
N ASP A 140 -12.30 -0.56 16.94
CA ASP A 140 -12.23 0.27 15.73
C ASP A 140 -11.91 -0.56 14.48
N VAL A 141 -12.04 0.05 13.31
CA VAL A 141 -11.54 -0.50 12.03
C VAL A 141 -10.29 0.26 11.63
N ALA A 142 -9.23 -0.47 11.31
CA ALA A 142 -7.97 0.12 10.86
C ALA A 142 -7.66 -0.29 9.43
N ILE A 143 -6.97 0.60 8.70
CA ILE A 143 -6.38 0.30 7.39
C ILE A 143 -4.86 0.45 7.51
N HIS A 144 -4.09 -0.43 6.88
CA HIS A 144 -2.62 -0.35 6.84
C HIS A 144 -2.11 -0.56 5.42
N PHE A 145 -1.24 0.32 4.93
CA PHE A 145 -0.55 0.09 3.67
C PHE A 145 0.56 -0.94 3.86
N THR A 146 0.64 -1.95 2.98
CA THR A 146 1.64 -3.01 3.13
C THR A 146 2.98 -2.68 2.49
N GLY A 147 3.10 -1.56 1.77
CA GLY A 147 4.27 -1.28 0.92
C GLY A 147 4.36 -2.17 -0.32
N MET A 148 3.30 -2.91 -0.65
CA MET A 148 3.27 -3.79 -1.82
C MET A 148 2.22 -3.31 -2.82
N TYR A 149 2.40 -3.73 -4.06
CA TYR A 149 1.44 -3.50 -5.12
C TYR A 149 1.41 -4.69 -6.09
N LEU A 150 0.28 -4.84 -6.76
CA LEU A 150 0.14 -5.69 -7.93
C LEU A 150 0.25 -4.82 -9.17
N GLY A 151 0.99 -5.28 -10.16
CA GLY A 151 1.11 -4.63 -11.46
C GLY A 151 0.69 -5.60 -12.56
N GLU A 152 -0.39 -5.28 -13.26
CA GLU A 152 -0.75 -5.90 -14.53
C GLU A 152 -0.76 -4.83 -15.62
N ALA A 153 -0.68 -5.22 -16.90
CA ALA A 153 -0.48 -4.27 -18.01
C ALA A 153 -1.47 -3.08 -17.99
N GLY A 154 -1.00 -1.92 -17.52
CA GLY A 154 -1.77 -0.67 -17.41
C GLY A 154 -2.67 -0.55 -16.17
N LYS A 155 -2.45 -1.37 -15.14
CA LYS A 155 -3.15 -1.30 -13.86
C LYS A 155 -2.20 -1.56 -12.70
N THR A 156 -2.14 -0.61 -11.79
CA THR A 156 -1.40 -0.71 -10.54
C THR A 156 -2.36 -0.71 -9.38
N GLN A 157 -2.24 -1.70 -8.50
CA GLN A 157 -3.08 -1.84 -7.32
C GLN A 157 -2.22 -1.84 -6.08
N ALA A 158 -2.37 -0.84 -5.23
CA ALA A 158 -1.73 -0.84 -3.92
C ALA A 158 -2.45 -1.82 -2.99
N ILE A 159 -1.67 -2.58 -2.23
CA ILE A 159 -2.21 -3.55 -1.28
C ILE A 159 -2.29 -2.90 0.10
N PHE A 160 -3.49 -2.88 0.66
CA PHE A 160 -3.75 -2.49 2.02
C PHE A 160 -4.33 -3.66 2.81
N ILE A 161 -4.28 -3.58 4.14
CA ILE A 161 -4.93 -4.52 5.05
C ILE A 161 -6.02 -3.76 5.77
N LEU A 162 -7.26 -4.25 5.67
CA LEU A 162 -8.38 -3.78 6.47
C LEU A 162 -8.54 -4.69 7.69
N VAL A 163 -8.46 -4.13 8.89
CA VAL A 163 -8.48 -4.86 10.16
C VAL A 163 -9.74 -4.50 10.94
N ASN A 164 -10.50 -5.50 11.34
CA ASN A 164 -11.69 -5.33 12.17
C ASN A 164 -11.38 -5.68 13.63
N LEU A 165 -11.17 -4.67 14.47
CA LEU A 165 -10.98 -4.82 15.92
C LEU A 165 -12.28 -4.60 16.70
N THR A 166 -13.42 -4.58 16.00
CA THR A 166 -14.75 -4.48 16.61
C THR A 166 -15.29 -5.88 16.93
N LYS A 167 -16.50 -5.91 17.50
CA LYS A 167 -17.24 -7.16 17.77
C LYS A 167 -18.30 -7.46 16.70
N ILE A 168 -18.33 -6.66 15.63
CA ILE A 168 -19.37 -6.65 14.61
C ILE A 168 -18.80 -7.26 13.35
N ALA A 169 -19.49 -8.24 12.76
CA ALA A 169 -19.17 -8.76 11.44
C ALA A 169 -19.72 -7.80 10.38
N MET A 170 -18.90 -7.46 9.37
CA MET A 170 -19.22 -6.43 8.39
C MET A 170 -19.25 -6.98 6.97
N THR A 171 -20.23 -6.55 6.18
CA THR A 171 -20.39 -6.89 4.76
C THR A 171 -20.76 -5.65 3.96
N ASN A 172 -20.65 -5.71 2.62
CA ASN A 172 -21.03 -4.63 1.71
C ASN A 172 -20.46 -3.28 2.16
N ILE A 173 -19.14 -3.27 2.37
CA ILE A 173 -18.45 -2.13 2.97
C ILE A 173 -18.23 -1.07 1.90
N GLU A 174 -18.66 0.15 2.17
CA GLU A 174 -18.37 1.34 1.38
C GLU A 174 -17.33 2.17 2.13
N LEU A 175 -16.16 2.39 1.53
CA LEU A 175 -15.07 3.11 2.16
C LEU A 175 -14.54 4.21 1.25
N THR A 176 -14.12 5.33 1.85
CA THR A 176 -13.42 6.40 1.16
C THR A 176 -12.02 6.51 1.73
N VAL A 177 -11.00 6.46 0.87
CA VAL A 177 -9.59 6.50 1.29
C VAL A 177 -8.88 7.69 0.68
N SER A 178 -8.13 8.39 1.52
CA SER A 178 -7.12 9.35 1.12
C SER A 178 -5.75 8.75 1.32
N PHE A 179 -4.86 8.97 0.35
CA PHE A 179 -3.50 8.43 0.35
C PHE A 179 -2.56 9.44 -0.29
N SER A 180 -1.53 9.85 0.45
CA SER A 180 -0.54 10.81 0.03
C SER A 180 0.83 10.47 0.62
N ASN A 181 1.86 11.18 0.20
CA ASN A 181 3.14 11.16 0.89
C ASN A 181 3.23 12.31 1.93
N THR A 182 4.30 12.33 2.73
CA THR A 182 4.59 13.39 3.71
C THR A 182 4.98 14.72 3.07
N SER A 183 5.34 14.72 1.79
CA SER A 183 5.60 15.93 0.99
C SER A 183 4.30 16.62 0.55
N GLY A 184 3.16 15.95 0.67
CA GLY A 184 1.83 16.43 0.27
C GLY A 184 1.42 16.05 -1.15
N ASP A 185 2.20 15.23 -1.86
CA ASP A 185 1.78 14.69 -3.16
C ASP A 185 0.67 13.67 -2.95
N VAL A 186 -0.45 13.90 -3.60
CA VAL A 186 -1.67 13.10 -3.44
C VAL A 186 -1.66 11.96 -4.45
N ILE A 187 -1.93 10.74 -3.97
CA ILE A 187 -2.05 9.52 -4.77
C ILE A 187 -3.52 9.15 -4.93
N LEU A 188 -4.27 9.18 -3.82
CA LEU A 188 -5.72 9.06 -3.79
C LEU A 188 -6.30 10.25 -3.02
N ASP A 189 -7.21 11.00 -3.65
CA ASP A 189 -7.97 12.06 -2.99
C ASP A 189 -9.40 11.56 -2.75
N LYS A 190 -9.68 11.15 -1.51
CA LYS A 190 -11.01 10.67 -1.09
C LYS A 190 -11.64 9.72 -2.10
N ALA A 191 -10.85 8.73 -2.52
CA ALA A 191 -11.27 7.77 -3.54
C ALA A 191 -12.29 6.79 -2.92
N PRO A 192 -13.48 6.63 -3.52
CA PRO A 192 -14.50 5.71 -3.03
C PRO A 192 -14.24 4.29 -3.54
N PHE A 193 -14.43 3.31 -2.65
CA PHE A 193 -14.32 1.88 -2.95
C PHE A 193 -15.48 1.11 -2.32
N SER A 194 -15.98 0.12 -3.06
CA SER A 194 -17.07 -0.76 -2.63
C SER A 194 -16.54 -2.18 -2.52
N LEU A 195 -16.68 -2.78 -1.34
CA LEU A 195 -16.25 -4.14 -1.01
C LEU A 195 -17.50 -5.01 -0.78
N SER A 196 -17.99 -5.61 -1.85
CA SER A 196 -19.22 -6.40 -1.83
C SER A 196 -19.04 -7.78 -1.19
N GLU A 197 -20.07 -8.32 -0.51
CA GLU A 197 -19.99 -9.65 0.13
C GLU A 197 -19.64 -10.77 -0.87
N ASP A 198 -20.05 -10.63 -2.13
CA ASP A 198 -19.82 -11.66 -3.15
C ASP A 198 -18.36 -11.78 -3.58
N LYS A 199 -17.59 -10.68 -3.52
CA LYS A 199 -16.16 -10.64 -3.91
C LYS A 199 -15.23 -10.55 -2.72
N PHE A 200 -15.49 -9.61 -1.83
CA PHE A 200 -14.67 -9.38 -0.66
C PHE A 200 -14.93 -10.48 0.38
N GLY A 201 -16.19 -10.72 0.71
CA GLY A 201 -16.60 -11.66 1.77
C GLY A 201 -17.15 -10.95 2.99
N ILE A 202 -16.99 -11.58 4.16
CA ILE A 202 -17.41 -11.05 5.46
C ILE A 202 -16.15 -10.70 6.24
N LEU A 203 -16.05 -9.45 6.69
CA LEU A 203 -14.97 -9.01 7.58
C LEU A 203 -15.36 -9.33 9.02
N GLU A 204 -14.97 -10.52 9.47
CA GLU A 204 -15.28 -11.05 10.80
C GLU A 204 -14.56 -10.29 11.92
N PRO A 205 -15.08 -10.28 13.16
CA PRO A 205 -14.39 -9.71 14.32
C PRO A 205 -12.98 -10.29 14.51
N ASN A 206 -12.02 -9.43 14.82
CA ASN A 206 -10.60 -9.76 15.05
C ASN A 206 -9.93 -10.43 13.84
N THR A 207 -10.33 -10.04 12.63
CA THR A 207 -9.69 -10.49 11.40
C THR A 207 -9.12 -9.33 10.61
N ALA A 208 -8.17 -9.67 9.74
CA ALA A 208 -7.60 -8.78 8.75
C ALA A 208 -7.87 -9.37 7.37
N MET A 209 -8.23 -8.52 6.41
CA MET A 209 -8.41 -8.92 5.02
C MET A 209 -7.63 -7.98 4.10
N PRO A 210 -6.94 -8.48 3.06
CA PRO A 210 -6.28 -7.62 2.10
C PRO A 210 -7.34 -6.88 1.28
N ILE A 211 -7.05 -5.64 0.88
CA ILE A 211 -7.82 -4.89 -0.12
C ILE A 211 -6.87 -4.34 -1.18
N TYR A 212 -7.34 -4.31 -2.43
CA TYR A 212 -6.55 -3.92 -3.60
C TYR A 212 -7.12 -2.60 -4.13
N LEU A 213 -6.40 -1.50 -3.92
CA LEU A 213 -6.84 -0.17 -4.32
C LEU A 213 -6.16 0.23 -5.63
N ASP A 214 -6.96 0.48 -6.66
CA ASP A 214 -6.46 0.96 -7.96
C ASP A 214 -5.79 2.32 -7.80
N ILE A 215 -4.55 2.45 -8.29
CA ILE A 215 -3.82 3.71 -8.37
C ILE A 215 -4.15 4.37 -9.71
N PRO A 216 -4.62 5.63 -9.72
CA PRO A 216 -4.85 6.38 -10.95
C PRO A 216 -3.56 6.49 -11.77
N VAL A 217 -3.67 6.38 -13.09
CA VAL A 217 -2.52 6.40 -14.01
C VAL A 217 -1.71 7.69 -13.85
N GLU A 218 -2.38 8.81 -13.62
CA GLU A 218 -1.76 10.12 -13.37
C GLU A 218 -0.95 10.19 -12.06
N ALA A 219 -1.19 9.26 -11.12
CA ALA A 219 -0.52 9.19 -9.83
C ALA A 219 0.52 8.05 -9.76
N GLU A 220 0.65 7.22 -10.79
CA GLU A 220 1.58 6.07 -10.82
C GLU A 220 3.04 6.50 -10.63
N ASP A 221 3.48 7.56 -11.32
CA ASP A 221 4.86 8.06 -11.17
C ASP A 221 5.12 8.50 -9.72
N THR A 222 4.17 9.20 -9.11
CA THR A 222 4.25 9.58 -7.69
C THR A 222 4.31 8.34 -6.79
N PHE A 223 3.47 7.34 -7.05
CA PHE A 223 3.41 6.10 -6.31
C PHE A 223 4.70 5.26 -6.42
N TYR A 224 5.31 5.15 -7.60
CA TYR A 224 6.56 4.41 -7.77
C TYR A 224 7.78 5.12 -7.19
N ASN A 225 7.73 6.44 -7.06
CA ASN A 225 8.79 7.23 -6.48
C ASN A 225 8.80 7.21 -4.94
N LEU A 226 7.86 6.51 -4.31
CA LEU A 226 7.83 6.29 -2.87
C LEU A 226 8.99 5.35 -2.47
N GLN A 227 10.15 5.92 -2.19
CA GLN A 227 11.34 5.14 -1.79
C GLN A 227 11.32 4.73 -0.32
N ASP A 228 10.51 5.39 0.52
CA ASP A 228 10.36 5.09 1.94
C ASP A 228 8.87 5.01 2.32
N PHE A 229 8.43 3.83 2.73
CA PHE A 229 7.04 3.60 3.15
C PHE A 229 6.69 4.31 4.47
N ASN A 230 7.69 4.79 5.21
CA ASN A 230 7.48 5.62 6.40
C ASN A 230 7.05 7.05 6.05
N GLU A 231 7.19 7.46 4.79
CA GLU A 231 6.76 8.76 4.28
C GLU A 231 5.32 8.74 3.77
N MET A 232 4.53 7.73 4.12
CA MET A 232 3.15 7.59 3.67
C MET A 232 2.16 8.11 4.71
N VAL A 233 1.14 8.83 4.21
CA VAL A 233 0.00 9.29 4.99
C VAL A 233 -1.26 8.74 4.33
N TYR A 234 -2.04 7.97 5.08
CA TYR A 234 -3.32 7.43 4.61
C TYR A 234 -4.37 7.48 5.71
N SER A 235 -5.63 7.56 5.30
CA SER A 235 -6.77 7.58 6.20
C SER A 235 -8.02 7.02 5.55
N ILE A 236 -8.91 6.50 6.40
CA ILE A 236 -10.31 6.23 6.04
C ILE A 236 -11.09 7.53 6.29
N ASP A 237 -11.57 8.17 5.24
CA ASP A 237 -12.36 9.41 5.33
C ASP A 237 -13.84 9.13 5.63
N SER A 238 -14.34 8.00 5.13
CA SER A 238 -15.68 7.50 5.45
C SER A 238 -15.72 5.98 5.39
N PHE A 239 -16.58 5.38 6.21
CA PHE A 239 -16.73 3.94 6.34
C PHE A 239 -18.19 3.63 6.68
N ASP A 240 -18.87 2.92 5.80
CA ASP A 240 -20.23 2.44 5.97
C ASP A 240 -20.31 0.94 5.65
N TYR A 241 -21.22 0.21 6.28
CA TYR A 241 -21.31 -1.25 6.17
C TYR A 241 -22.68 -1.79 6.58
N GLU A 242 -22.95 -3.02 6.16
CA GLU A 242 -24.07 -3.82 6.66
C GLU A 242 -23.59 -4.81 7.74
N GLU A 243 -24.23 -4.74 8.91
CA GLU A 243 -24.02 -5.68 10.02
C GLU A 243 -24.62 -7.06 9.70
N ARG A 244 -23.89 -8.12 10.07
CA ARG A 244 -24.29 -9.52 9.85
C ARG A 244 -24.50 -10.31 11.13
#